data_AF-A0A3N5H135-F1
#
_entry.id   AF-A0A3N5H135-F1
#
_cell.length_a   1.000
_cell.length_b   1.000
_cell.length_c   1.000
_cell.angle_alpha   90.00
_cell.angle_beta   90.00
_cell.angle_gamma   90.00
#
_symmetry.space_group_name_H-M   'P 1'
#
loop_
_entity.id
_entity.type
_entity.pdbx_description
1 polymer ?
#
loop_
_entity_poly.entity_id
_entity_poly.type
_entity_poly.pdbx_seq_one_letter_code
_entity_poly.pdbx_strand_id
1 'polypeptide(L)'
;MATSDVIEAEVAGEPRALNWTELAGLTPGNGSSTWFVVATPVAGMDNEAAAFARSLTASATGVTWLFPRPTQGEPRQIIRNFAVPVGLAIVVTLTVLLAGIGRVRLAIPLVLNAIVTVALAAAIAAILNARLDGVTWSFAAAVVAPALLLSSILVLAHIQARLRGAGVRQSIMLASQRRGGMQCAVAVIFAVFWLSWLVRQIPSLTEFAVVALFGTGVALAAALTLVPAALAAFDQDETSCRFTGSMSRWPCPSDRGNAMRCSSAP
;
A
#
# COMPACT_ATOMS: atom_id res chain seq x y z
N MET A 1 -13.32 4.47 43.63
CA MET A 1 -14.33 3.46 44.00
C MET A 1 -15.60 3.63 43.18
N ALA A 2 -16.14 4.85 43.01
CA ALA A 2 -17.34 5.12 42.19
C ALA A 2 -17.35 4.60 40.73
N THR A 3 -16.20 4.45 40.08
CA THR A 3 -16.12 3.89 38.71
C THR A 3 -16.23 2.37 38.65
N SER A 4 -15.79 1.65 39.68
CA SER A 4 -15.84 0.17 39.69
C SER A 4 -17.29 -0.30 39.79
N ASP A 5 -18.05 0.29 40.72
CA ASP A 5 -19.43 -0.12 41.01
C ASP A 5 -20.38 0.14 39.84
N VAL A 6 -20.14 1.18 39.02
CA VAL A 6 -20.97 1.47 37.84
C VAL A 6 -20.64 0.51 36.69
N ILE A 7 -19.36 0.17 36.50
CA ILE A 7 -18.95 -0.83 35.51
C ILE A 7 -19.47 -2.21 35.90
N GLU A 8 -19.40 -2.57 37.18
CA GLU A 8 -19.94 -3.83 37.70
C GLU A 8 -21.48 -3.90 37.56
N ALA A 9 -22.19 -2.79 37.77
CA ALA A 9 -23.64 -2.71 37.58
C ALA A 9 -24.05 -2.79 36.10
N GLU A 10 -23.25 -2.22 35.19
CA GLU A 10 -23.47 -2.32 33.74
C GLU A 10 -23.21 -3.75 33.22
N VAL A 11 -22.18 -4.42 33.75
CA VAL A 11 -21.91 -5.85 33.48
C VAL A 11 -23.02 -6.75 34.08
N ALA A 12 -23.64 -6.33 35.18
CA ALA A 12 -24.78 -7.03 35.80
C ALA A 12 -26.13 -6.74 35.12
N GLY A 13 -26.18 -5.87 34.10
CA GLY A 13 -27.40 -5.54 33.36
C GLY A 13 -28.32 -4.52 34.04
N GLU A 14 -27.88 -3.87 35.11
CA GLU A 14 -28.58 -2.78 35.78
C GLU A 14 -27.77 -1.47 35.65
N PRO A 15 -27.80 -0.80 34.49
CA PRO A 15 -27.01 0.40 34.27
C PRO A 15 -27.45 1.51 35.24
N ARG A 16 -26.52 1.95 36.09
CA ARG A 16 -26.71 3.07 37.03
C ARG A 16 -26.15 4.35 36.44
N ALA A 17 -26.81 5.47 36.71
CA ALA A 17 -26.34 6.77 36.29
C ALA A 17 -24.98 7.09 36.94
N LEU A 18 -23.98 7.37 36.10
CA LEU A 18 -22.64 7.74 36.53
C LEU A 18 -22.71 9.07 37.30
N ASN A 19 -22.26 9.07 38.56
CA ASN A 19 -22.22 10.29 39.37
C ASN A 19 -20.98 11.14 38.97
N TRP A 20 -21.13 11.91 37.89
CA TRP A 20 -20.07 12.74 37.31
C TRP A 20 -19.44 13.71 38.31
N THR A 21 -20.21 14.18 39.29
CA THR A 21 -19.77 15.07 40.36
C THR A 21 -18.69 14.44 41.23
N GLU A 22 -18.87 13.18 41.60
CA GLU A 22 -17.91 12.42 42.41
C GLU A 22 -16.66 12.03 41.60
N LEU A 23 -16.88 11.67 40.33
CA LEU A 23 -15.83 11.22 39.41
C LEU A 23 -14.86 12.35 39.01
N ALA A 24 -15.37 13.58 38.93
CA ALA A 24 -14.59 14.78 38.64
C ALA A 24 -13.92 15.38 39.90
N GLY A 25 -14.09 14.79 41.08
CA GLY A 25 -13.57 15.32 42.34
C GLY A 25 -14.17 16.68 42.73
N LEU A 26 -15.36 17.00 42.22
CA LEU A 26 -16.03 18.28 42.44
C LEU A 26 -16.78 18.20 43.77
N THR A 27 -16.11 18.57 44.87
CA THR A 27 -16.81 18.89 46.10
C THR A 27 -17.58 20.21 45.91
N PRO A 28 -18.85 20.31 46.33
CA PRO A 28 -19.58 21.58 46.27
C PRO A 28 -19.00 22.54 47.31
N GLY A 29 -17.89 23.19 46.96
CA GLY A 29 -17.37 24.34 47.67
C GLY A 29 -18.27 25.54 47.36
N ASN A 30 -18.79 26.19 48.40
CA ASN A 30 -19.51 27.45 48.31
C ASN A 30 -18.63 28.48 47.56
N GLY A 31 -18.85 28.67 46.25
CA GLY A 31 -18.15 29.68 45.46
C GLY A 31 -17.74 29.31 44.03
N SER A 32 -17.94 28.06 43.56
CA SER A 32 -17.67 27.75 42.14
C SER A 32 -18.83 28.22 41.25
N SER A 33 -18.70 29.38 40.62
CA SER A 33 -19.63 29.92 39.60
C SER A 33 -19.43 29.32 38.20
N THR A 34 -18.61 28.27 38.08
CA THR A 34 -18.25 27.67 36.79
C THR A 34 -19.24 26.56 36.43
N TRP A 35 -20.05 26.82 35.40
CA TRP A 35 -20.95 25.83 34.82
C TRP A 35 -20.24 25.06 33.70
N PHE A 36 -20.26 23.73 33.78
CA PHE A 36 -19.74 22.86 32.72
C PHE A 36 -20.91 22.36 31.86
N VAL A 37 -20.87 22.65 30.56
CA VAL A 37 -21.85 22.14 29.60
C VAL A 37 -21.14 21.13 28.70
N VAL A 38 -21.58 19.86 28.76
CA VAL A 38 -21.07 18.79 27.91
C VAL A 38 -22.07 18.57 26.78
N ALA A 39 -21.64 18.80 25.54
CA ALA A 39 -22.42 18.50 24.35
C ALA A 39 -21.79 17.30 23.62
N THR A 40 -22.58 16.23 23.44
CA THR A 40 -22.18 15.07 22.64
C THR A 40 -22.68 15.24 21.21
N PRO A 41 -21.78 15.34 20.20
CA PRO A 41 -22.20 15.41 18.82
C PRO A 41 -22.81 14.08 18.37
N VAL A 42 -23.75 14.17 17.42
CA VAL A 42 -24.18 12.99 16.65
C VAL A 42 -22.98 12.48 15.84
N ALA A 43 -22.80 11.15 15.79
CA ALA A 43 -21.65 10.53 15.13
C ALA A 43 -21.47 11.04 13.69
N GLY A 44 -20.29 11.59 13.39
CA GLY A 44 -19.96 12.12 12.06
C GLY A 44 -20.28 13.59 11.83
N MET A 45 -20.94 14.28 12.78
CA MET A 45 -21.27 15.71 12.70
C MET A 45 -20.39 16.57 13.61
N ASP A 46 -19.18 16.12 13.94
CA ASP A 46 -18.30 16.76 14.92
C ASP A 46 -17.98 18.23 14.55
N ASN A 47 -17.78 18.50 13.25
CA ASN A 47 -17.46 19.85 12.75
C ASN A 47 -18.68 20.79 12.77
N GLU A 48 -19.86 20.28 12.42
CA GLU A 48 -21.11 21.05 12.41
C GLU A 48 -21.57 21.36 13.84
N ALA A 49 -21.46 20.39 14.74
CA ALA A 49 -21.73 20.57 16.17
C ALA A 49 -20.76 21.59 16.80
N ALA A 50 -19.47 21.55 16.46
CA ALA A 50 -18.50 22.52 16.93
C ALA A 50 -18.77 23.94 16.40
N ALA A 51 -19.14 24.08 15.13
CA ALA A 51 -19.51 25.37 14.53
C ALA A 51 -20.78 25.94 15.16
N PHE A 52 -21.79 25.08 15.37
CA PHE A 52 -23.04 25.45 16.02
C PHE A 52 -22.82 25.88 17.48
N ALA A 53 -22.04 25.13 18.26
CA ALA A 53 -21.70 25.48 19.65
C ALA A 53 -20.98 26.84 19.75
N ARG A 54 -20.07 27.12 18.82
CA ARG A 54 -19.41 28.44 18.72
C ARG A 54 -20.41 29.55 18.38
N SER A 55 -21.36 29.30 17.48
CA SER A 55 -22.39 30.28 17.13
C SER A 55 -23.33 30.60 18.30
N LEU A 56 -23.71 29.59 19.09
CA LEU A 56 -24.60 29.74 20.25
C LEU A 56 -23.96 30.54 21.40
N THR A 57 -22.63 30.60 21.47
CA THR A 57 -21.91 31.24 22.56
C THR A 57 -21.12 32.46 22.16
N ALA A 58 -21.25 32.90 20.92
CA ALA A 58 -20.67 34.15 20.44
C ALA A 58 -21.09 35.36 21.31
N SER A 59 -22.24 35.27 21.99
CA SER A 59 -22.78 36.32 22.87
C SER A 59 -22.55 36.08 24.38
N ALA A 60 -21.93 34.97 24.79
CA ALA A 60 -21.79 34.60 26.20
C ALA A 60 -20.40 35.00 26.74
N THR A 61 -20.36 35.92 27.71
CA THR A 61 -19.13 36.34 28.39
C THR A 61 -18.75 35.34 29.51
N GLY A 62 -17.47 34.99 29.61
CA GLY A 62 -16.95 34.10 30.66
C GLY A 62 -17.04 32.59 30.38
N VAL A 63 -17.44 32.18 29.18
CA VAL A 63 -17.50 30.75 28.80
C VAL A 63 -16.13 30.27 28.34
N THR A 64 -15.54 29.32 29.07
CA THR A 64 -14.32 28.62 28.64
C THR A 64 -14.71 27.29 28.00
N TRP A 65 -14.61 27.23 26.67
CA TRP A 65 -14.86 25.99 25.96
C TRP A 65 -13.63 25.09 25.96
N LEU A 66 -13.76 23.95 26.61
CA LEU A 66 -12.88 22.81 26.39
C LEU A 66 -13.48 21.98 25.25
N PHE A 67 -13.31 22.45 24.02
CA PHE A 67 -13.41 21.51 22.90
C PHE A 67 -12.29 20.49 23.10
N PRO A 68 -12.56 19.17 23.04
CA PRO A 68 -11.50 18.22 22.78
C PRO A 68 -10.68 18.83 21.66
N ARG A 69 -9.36 19.03 21.85
CA ARG A 69 -8.50 19.49 20.76
C ARG A 69 -8.94 18.66 19.59
N PRO A 70 -9.44 19.28 18.51
CA PRO A 70 -9.97 18.50 17.42
C PRO A 70 -8.89 17.47 17.15
N THR A 71 -9.25 16.19 17.21
CA THR A 71 -8.41 15.10 16.71
C THR A 71 -8.37 15.35 15.22
N GLN A 72 -7.70 16.44 14.83
CA GLN A 72 -7.72 16.99 13.52
C GLN A 72 -6.99 15.96 12.73
N GLY A 73 -7.74 15.21 11.93
CA GLY A 73 -7.34 14.98 10.56
C GLY A 73 -7.09 16.33 9.89
N GLU A 74 -6.07 17.07 10.32
CA GLU A 74 -5.51 18.13 9.52
C GLU A 74 -5.07 17.45 8.22
N PRO A 75 -5.54 17.89 7.05
CA PRO A 75 -5.15 17.29 5.78
C PRO A 75 -3.63 17.28 5.59
N ARG A 76 -2.92 18.22 6.24
CA ARG A 76 -1.45 18.24 6.34
C ARG A 76 -0.86 17.07 7.11
N GLN A 77 -1.50 16.63 8.20
CA GLN A 77 -1.03 15.48 8.96
C GLN A 77 -1.33 14.18 8.24
N ILE A 78 -2.47 14.04 7.55
CA ILE A 78 -2.78 12.84 6.74
C ILE A 78 -1.75 12.65 5.63
N ILE A 79 -1.39 13.71 4.89
CA ILE A 79 -0.36 13.63 3.85
C ILE A 79 1.00 13.28 4.45
N ARG A 80 1.42 13.91 5.56
CA ARG A 80 2.70 13.58 6.20
C ARG A 80 2.72 12.14 6.70
N ASN A 81 1.60 11.69 7.24
CA ASN A 81 1.47 10.38 7.86
C ASN A 81 1.35 9.25 6.83
N PHE A 82 0.85 9.53 5.63
CA PHE A 82 0.71 8.54 4.57
C PHE A 82 1.84 8.58 3.53
N ALA A 83 2.28 9.78 3.13
CA ALA A 83 3.26 9.94 2.06
C ALA A 83 4.68 9.65 2.52
N VAL A 84 5.05 10.01 3.76
CA VAL A 84 6.41 9.77 4.29
C VAL A 84 6.73 8.27 4.38
N PRO A 85 5.85 7.38 4.87
CA PRO A 85 6.15 5.95 5.00
C PRO A 85 6.10 5.23 3.67
N VAL A 86 5.14 5.57 2.80
CA VAL A 86 5.09 5.05 1.43
C VAL A 86 6.37 5.45 0.70
N GLY A 87 6.74 6.73 0.78
CA GLY A 87 7.98 7.24 0.21
C GLY A 87 9.20 6.53 0.77
N LEU A 88 9.29 6.33 2.09
CA LEU A 88 10.40 5.64 2.72
C LEU A 88 10.46 4.16 2.35
N ALA A 89 9.33 3.46 2.29
CA ALA A 89 9.25 2.07 1.85
C ALA A 89 9.69 1.93 0.38
N ILE A 90 9.26 2.84 -0.50
CA ILE A 90 9.70 2.89 -1.89
C ILE A 90 11.20 3.16 -1.94
N VAL A 91 11.70 4.16 -1.21
CA VAL A 91 13.13 4.51 -1.19
C VAL A 91 13.97 3.36 -0.66
N VAL A 92 13.60 2.73 0.46
CA VAL A 92 14.32 1.57 1.01
C VAL A 92 14.31 0.41 0.02
N THR A 93 13.15 0.10 -0.57
CA THR A 93 13.06 -0.96 -1.58
C THR A 93 13.92 -0.65 -2.79
N LEU A 94 13.89 0.58 -3.28
CA LEU A 94 14.70 1.06 -4.39
C LEU A 94 16.19 0.98 -4.04
N THR A 95 16.57 1.33 -2.82
CA THR A 95 17.97 1.29 -2.34
C THR A 95 18.47 -0.14 -2.29
N VAL A 96 17.68 -1.07 -1.74
CA VAL A 96 17.99 -2.50 -1.72
C VAL A 96 18.05 -3.06 -3.14
N LEU A 97 17.13 -2.67 -4.03
CA LEU A 97 17.14 -3.10 -5.42
C LEU A 97 18.35 -2.57 -6.18
N LEU A 98 18.71 -1.30 -5.99
CA LEU A 98 19.85 -0.67 -6.64
C LEU A 98 21.16 -1.28 -6.16
N ALA A 99 21.27 -1.51 -4.85
CA ALA A 99 22.42 -2.20 -4.26
C ALA A 99 22.54 -3.66 -4.73
N GLY A 100 21.42 -4.36 -4.92
CA GLY A 100 21.42 -5.77 -5.34
C GLY A 100 21.55 -5.99 -6.86
N ILE A 101 20.90 -5.15 -7.68
CA ILE A 101 20.74 -5.37 -9.13
C ILE A 101 21.70 -4.49 -9.96
N GLY A 102 22.13 -3.34 -9.42
CA GLY A 102 23.08 -2.44 -10.10
C GLY A 102 22.53 -1.74 -11.36
N ARG A 103 21.23 -1.91 -11.69
CA ARG A 103 20.59 -1.29 -12.87
C ARG A 103 19.27 -0.63 -12.51
N VAL A 104 19.26 0.71 -12.53
CA VAL A 104 18.09 1.55 -12.21
C VAL A 104 16.86 1.21 -13.07
N ARG A 105 17.07 0.84 -14.34
CA ARG A 105 15.98 0.51 -15.29
C ARG A 105 15.10 -0.65 -14.81
N LEU A 106 15.65 -1.58 -14.04
CA LEU A 106 14.91 -2.74 -13.53
C LEU A 106 14.10 -2.42 -12.27
N ALA A 107 14.29 -1.25 -11.66
CA ALA A 107 13.45 -0.79 -10.54
C ALA A 107 12.13 -0.16 -11.03
N ILE A 108 12.09 0.35 -12.28
CA ILE A 108 10.92 1.03 -12.85
C ILE A 108 9.65 0.15 -12.81
N PRO A 109 9.68 -1.14 -13.25
CA PRO A 109 8.49 -1.99 -13.22
C PRO A 109 7.95 -2.24 -11.80
N LEU A 110 8.82 -2.31 -10.77
CA LEU A 110 8.39 -2.49 -9.39
C LEU A 110 7.67 -1.25 -8.85
N VAL A 111 8.29 -0.08 -9.07
CA VAL A 111 7.73 1.19 -8.62
C VAL A 111 6.41 1.47 -9.34
N LEU A 112 6.34 1.21 -10.65
CA LEU A 112 5.13 1.40 -11.43
C LEU A 112 3.98 0.52 -10.91
N ASN A 113 4.24 -0.76 -10.61
CA ASN A 113 3.21 -1.63 -10.04
C ASN A 113 2.75 -1.14 -8.65
N ALA A 114 3.68 -0.75 -7.78
CA ALA A 114 3.33 -0.22 -6.46
C ALA A 114 2.47 1.05 -6.56
N ILE A 115 2.80 1.99 -7.45
CA ILE A 115 2.02 3.22 -7.67
C ILE A 115 0.61 2.88 -8.15
N VAL A 116 0.46 2.03 -9.17
CA VAL A 116 -0.84 1.64 -9.72
C VAL A 116 -1.70 0.94 -8.66
N THR A 117 -1.09 0.04 -7.89
CA THR A 117 -1.79 -0.69 -6.84
C THR A 117 -2.28 0.25 -5.74
N VAL A 118 -1.43 1.16 -5.26
CA VAL A 118 -1.81 2.14 -4.24
C VAL A 118 -2.89 3.09 -4.75
N ALA A 119 -2.79 3.57 -5.99
CA ALA A 119 -3.79 4.47 -6.57
C ALA A 119 -5.17 3.82 -6.65
N LEU A 120 -5.23 2.57 -7.12
CA LEU A 120 -6.49 1.82 -7.21
C LEU A 120 -7.03 1.41 -5.84
N ALA A 121 -6.17 1.04 -4.89
CA ALA A 121 -6.57 0.75 -3.52
C ALA A 121 -7.09 2.01 -2.80
N ALA A 122 -6.48 3.18 -3.05
CA ALA A 122 -6.98 4.45 -2.52
C ALA A 122 -8.35 4.81 -3.13
N ALA A 123 -8.55 4.56 -4.42
CA ALA A 123 -9.85 4.76 -5.07
C ALA A 123 -10.95 3.87 -4.46
N ILE A 124 -10.67 2.59 -4.21
CA ILE A 124 -11.67 1.70 -3.57
C ILE A 124 -11.94 2.12 -2.12
N ALA A 125 -10.92 2.54 -1.37
CA ALA A 125 -11.10 3.04 -0.01
C ALA A 125 -11.98 4.30 0.03
N ALA A 126 -11.81 5.21 -0.93
CA ALA A 126 -12.66 6.40 -1.05
C ALA A 126 -14.13 6.04 -1.35
N ILE A 127 -14.37 5.03 -2.21
CA ILE A 127 -15.73 4.56 -2.52
C ILE A 127 -16.39 3.93 -1.29
N LEU A 128 -15.62 3.19 -0.49
CA LEU A 128 -16.12 2.54 0.74
C LEU A 128 -16.25 3.51 1.92
N ASN A 129 -15.90 4.78 1.73
CA ASN A 129 -15.88 5.80 2.78
C ASN A 129 -15.05 5.39 4.00
N ALA A 130 -13.99 4.59 3.77
CA ALA A 130 -13.12 4.09 4.81
C ALA A 130 -12.41 5.28 5.49
N ARG A 131 -12.55 5.40 6.81
CA ARG A 131 -11.93 6.51 7.54
C ARG A 131 -10.41 6.35 7.49
N LEU A 132 -9.76 7.29 6.80
CA LEU A 132 -8.30 7.36 6.74
C LEU A 132 -7.76 8.05 8.00
N ASP A 133 -7.81 7.36 9.14
CA ASP A 133 -7.28 7.82 10.44
C ASP A 133 -5.80 7.41 10.62
N GLY A 134 -5.19 7.71 11.77
CA GLY A 134 -3.76 7.47 12.04
C GLY A 134 -3.29 6.01 11.87
N VAL A 135 -4.19 5.06 11.70
CA VAL A 135 -3.93 3.63 11.41
C VAL A 135 -3.67 3.38 9.90
N THR A 136 -3.88 4.38 9.05
CA THR A 136 -3.61 4.33 7.60
C THR A 136 -2.17 4.08 7.18
N TRP A 137 -1.20 4.18 8.09
CA TRP A 137 0.17 3.78 7.82
C TRP A 137 0.25 2.28 7.48
N SER A 138 -0.55 1.48 8.19
CA SER A 138 -0.70 0.05 7.94
C SER A 138 -1.32 -0.21 6.57
N PHE A 139 -2.14 0.70 6.05
CA PHE A 139 -2.84 0.58 4.76
C PHE A 139 -1.86 0.65 3.60
N ALA A 140 -1.01 1.67 3.61
CA ALA A 140 0.08 1.80 2.67
C ALA A 140 0.95 0.54 2.65
N ALA A 141 1.39 0.07 3.83
CA ALA A 141 2.23 -1.11 3.93
C ALA A 141 1.52 -2.38 3.44
N ALA A 142 0.25 -2.59 3.82
CA ALA A 142 -0.54 -3.75 3.46
C ALA A 142 -0.74 -3.91 1.95
N VAL A 143 -0.82 -2.80 1.21
CA VAL A 143 -1.01 -2.79 -0.24
C VAL A 143 0.34 -2.77 -0.99
N VAL A 144 1.31 -1.98 -0.50
CA VAL A 144 2.61 -1.83 -1.15
C VAL A 144 3.44 -3.12 -1.05
N ALA A 145 3.40 -3.81 0.10
CA ALA A 145 4.17 -5.04 0.30
C ALA A 145 3.87 -6.14 -0.74
N PRO A 146 2.61 -6.57 -0.98
CA PRO A 146 2.32 -7.55 -2.01
C PRO A 146 2.66 -7.04 -3.41
N ALA A 147 2.44 -5.75 -3.71
CA ALA A 147 2.80 -5.18 -5.01
C ALA A 147 4.31 -5.29 -5.30
N LEU A 148 5.15 -4.88 -4.35
CA LEU A 148 6.60 -4.97 -4.48
C LEU A 148 7.08 -6.42 -4.54
N LEU A 149 6.56 -7.28 -3.66
CA LEU A 149 6.98 -8.67 -3.56
C LEU A 149 6.62 -9.46 -4.83
N LEU A 150 5.38 -9.36 -5.32
CA LEU A 150 4.96 -10.05 -6.54
C LEU A 150 5.73 -9.59 -7.78
N SER A 151 6.05 -8.29 -7.86
CA SER A 151 6.88 -7.72 -8.93
C SER A 151 8.32 -8.20 -8.85
N SER A 152 8.89 -8.25 -7.64
CA SER A 152 10.28 -8.65 -7.42
C SER A 152 10.53 -10.10 -7.87
N ILE A 153 9.57 -11.01 -7.65
CA ILE A 153 9.65 -12.41 -8.10
C ILE A 153 9.86 -12.47 -9.62
N LEU A 154 9.10 -11.69 -10.39
CA LEU A 154 9.15 -11.71 -11.85
C LEU A 154 10.41 -11.02 -12.38
N VAL A 155 10.79 -9.88 -11.78
CA VAL A 155 12.01 -9.15 -12.16
C VAL A 155 13.28 -9.93 -11.85
N LEU A 156 13.36 -10.60 -10.70
CA LEU A 156 14.51 -11.45 -10.37
C LEU A 156 14.60 -12.66 -11.30
N ALA A 157 13.46 -13.28 -11.66
CA ALA A 157 13.44 -14.37 -12.63
C ALA A 157 13.85 -13.91 -14.04
N HIS A 158 13.43 -12.71 -14.45
CA HIS A 158 13.87 -12.09 -15.70
C HIS A 158 15.38 -11.86 -15.70
N ILE A 159 15.95 -11.27 -14.64
CA ILE A 159 17.39 -11.07 -14.50
C ILE A 159 18.15 -12.40 -14.59
N GLN A 160 17.69 -13.43 -13.90
CA GLN A 160 18.33 -14.75 -13.96
C GLN A 160 18.33 -15.34 -15.38
N ALA A 161 17.26 -15.13 -16.15
CA ALA A 161 17.20 -15.56 -17.54
C ALA A 161 18.11 -14.70 -18.44
N ARG A 162 18.21 -13.39 -18.20
CA ARG A 162 19.11 -12.47 -18.91
C ARG A 162 20.58 -12.81 -18.66
N LEU A 163 20.94 -13.17 -17.43
CA LEU A 163 22.29 -13.65 -17.07
C LEU A 163 22.68 -14.95 -17.79
N ARG A 164 21.69 -15.73 -18.26
CA ARG A 164 21.91 -16.93 -19.07
C ARG A 164 21.94 -16.65 -20.58
N GLY A 165 21.94 -15.38 -20.98
CA GLY A 165 22.00 -14.95 -22.38
C GLY A 165 20.66 -14.98 -23.12
N ALA A 166 19.53 -15.14 -22.44
CA ALA A 166 18.23 -15.09 -23.10
C ALA A 166 17.90 -13.67 -23.60
N GLY A 167 17.32 -13.58 -24.80
CA GLY A 167 16.78 -12.32 -25.32
C GLY A 167 15.59 -11.83 -24.48
N VAL A 168 15.30 -10.52 -24.49
CA VAL A 168 14.29 -9.87 -23.62
C VAL A 168 12.93 -10.58 -23.65
N ARG A 169 12.42 -10.92 -24.84
CA ARG A 169 11.12 -11.60 -24.96
C ARG A 169 11.14 -13.03 -24.41
N GLN A 170 12.24 -13.76 -24.63
CA GLN A 170 12.40 -15.12 -24.13
C GLN A 170 12.56 -15.15 -22.61
N SER A 171 13.29 -14.19 -22.03
CA SER A 171 13.46 -14.10 -20.58
C SER A 171 12.15 -13.77 -19.87
N ILE A 172 11.33 -12.88 -20.43
CA ILE A 172 9.99 -12.56 -19.90
C ILE A 172 9.08 -13.80 -19.95
N MET A 173 9.07 -14.52 -21.09
CA MET A 173 8.24 -15.72 -21.25
C MET A 173 8.66 -16.86 -20.30
N LEU A 174 9.97 -17.05 -20.13
CA LEU A 174 10.52 -18.04 -19.18
C LEU A 174 10.23 -17.65 -17.73
N ALA A 175 10.33 -16.36 -17.40
CA ALA A 175 10.03 -15.85 -16.06
C ALA A 175 8.55 -16.05 -15.71
N SER A 176 7.64 -15.71 -16.61
CA SER A 176 6.20 -15.87 -16.39
C SER A 176 5.79 -17.34 -16.25
N GLN A 177 6.31 -18.22 -17.13
CA GLN A 177 5.97 -19.64 -17.08
C GLN A 177 6.47 -20.33 -15.80
N ARG A 178 7.69 -20.01 -15.35
CA ARG A 178 8.29 -20.68 -14.17
C ARG A 178 7.81 -20.13 -12.84
N ARG A 179 7.44 -18.85 -12.77
CA ARG A 179 7.10 -18.19 -11.51
C ARG A 179 5.64 -17.81 -11.38
N GLY A 180 4.81 -17.96 -12.41
CA GLY A 180 3.37 -17.65 -12.34
C GLY A 180 2.66 -18.41 -11.22
N GLY A 181 2.91 -19.72 -11.07
CA GLY A 181 2.34 -20.50 -9.96
C GLY A 181 2.78 -20.01 -8.58
N MET A 182 4.04 -19.59 -8.44
CA MET A 182 4.56 -19.02 -7.18
C MET A 182 3.92 -17.66 -6.87
N GLN A 183 3.71 -16.80 -7.87
CA GLN A 183 3.04 -15.52 -7.68
C GLN A 183 1.59 -15.70 -7.21
N CYS A 184 0.85 -16.62 -7.82
CA CYS A 184 -0.49 -16.97 -7.38
C CYS A 184 -0.49 -17.51 -5.95
N ALA A 185 0.42 -18.43 -5.62
CA ALA A 185 0.52 -18.98 -4.26
C ALA A 185 0.78 -17.90 -3.21
N VAL A 186 1.70 -16.96 -3.48
CA VAL A 186 1.99 -15.85 -2.56
C VAL A 186 0.79 -14.91 -2.44
N ALA A 187 0.14 -14.56 -3.55
CA ALA A 187 -1.07 -13.74 -3.51
C ALA A 187 -2.20 -14.41 -2.70
N VAL A 188 -2.37 -15.72 -2.82
CA VAL A 188 -3.32 -16.49 -2.02
C VAL A 188 -2.95 -16.46 -0.53
N ILE A 189 -1.67 -16.58 -0.17
CA ILE A 189 -1.24 -16.47 1.24
C ILE A 189 -1.60 -15.10 1.82
N PHE A 190 -1.30 -14.02 1.08
CA PHE A 190 -1.71 -12.68 1.48
C PHE A 190 -3.23 -12.56 1.59
N ALA A 191 -3.97 -13.13 0.65
CA ALA A 191 -5.42 -13.11 0.68
C ALA A 191 -5.99 -13.85 1.90
N VAL A 192 -5.50 -15.07 2.21
CA VAL A 192 -5.93 -15.85 3.38
C VAL A 192 -5.61 -15.10 4.68
N PHE A 193 -4.43 -14.48 4.77
CA PHE A 193 -4.06 -13.66 5.92
C PHE A 193 -5.08 -12.53 6.13
N TRP A 194 -5.42 -11.77 5.10
CA TRP A 194 -6.39 -10.68 5.19
C TRP A 194 -7.82 -11.18 5.44
N LEU A 195 -8.21 -12.28 4.81
CA LEU A 195 -9.52 -12.88 4.96
C LEU A 195 -9.76 -13.41 6.40
N SER A 196 -8.71 -13.83 7.10
CA SER A 196 -8.80 -14.22 8.52
C SER A 196 -9.27 -13.09 9.43
N TRP A 197 -9.01 -11.83 9.06
CA TRP A 197 -9.46 -10.66 9.83
C TRP A 197 -10.93 -10.32 9.61
N LEU A 198 -11.52 -10.74 8.48
CA LEU A 198 -12.95 -10.58 8.23
C LEU A 198 -13.79 -11.42 9.20
N VAL A 199 -13.27 -12.57 9.63
CA VAL A 199 -13.97 -13.48 10.55
C VAL A 199 -14.12 -12.87 11.95
N ARG A 200 -13.23 -11.95 12.35
CA ARG A 200 -13.23 -11.35 13.70
C ARG A 200 -14.23 -10.20 13.90
N GLN A 201 -14.91 -9.74 12.84
CA GLN A 201 -15.96 -8.71 12.86
C GLN A 201 -15.63 -7.41 13.64
N ILE A 202 -14.35 -7.01 13.68
CA ILE A 202 -13.96 -5.70 14.22
C ILE A 202 -14.14 -4.68 13.08
N PRO A 203 -15.04 -3.67 13.20
CA PRO A 203 -15.45 -2.82 12.07
C PRO A 203 -14.28 -2.15 11.33
N SER A 204 -13.30 -1.62 12.07
CA SER A 204 -12.11 -1.00 11.50
C SER A 204 -11.19 -1.99 10.77
N LEU A 205 -11.10 -3.24 11.25
CA LEU A 205 -10.29 -4.28 10.60
C LEU A 205 -10.99 -4.88 9.39
N THR A 206 -12.33 -4.90 9.37
CA THR A 206 -13.09 -5.40 8.21
C THR A 206 -12.94 -4.50 7.00
N GLU A 207 -13.09 -3.18 7.17
CA GLU A 207 -12.85 -2.22 6.08
C GLU A 207 -11.41 -2.33 5.56
N PHE A 208 -10.46 -2.43 6.47
CA PHE A 208 -9.06 -2.57 6.15
C PHE A 208 -8.72 -3.85 5.38
N ALA A 209 -9.26 -5.00 5.81
CA ALA A 209 -9.05 -6.28 5.16
C ALA A 209 -9.65 -6.30 3.74
N VAL A 210 -10.83 -5.70 3.53
CA VAL A 210 -11.44 -5.59 2.20
C VAL A 210 -10.53 -4.83 1.24
N VAL A 211 -9.98 -3.69 1.67
CA VAL A 211 -9.10 -2.90 0.79
C VAL A 211 -7.76 -3.61 0.56
N ALA A 212 -7.20 -4.28 1.57
CA ALA A 212 -5.96 -5.04 1.41
C ALA A 212 -6.14 -6.24 0.45
N LEU A 213 -7.30 -6.91 0.49
CA LEU A 213 -7.66 -7.97 -0.45
C LEU A 213 -7.76 -7.44 -1.88
N PHE A 214 -8.46 -6.31 -2.06
CA PHE A 214 -8.57 -5.66 -3.36
C PHE A 214 -7.18 -5.24 -3.89
N GLY A 215 -6.37 -4.60 -3.04
CA GLY A 215 -5.01 -4.21 -3.36
C GLY A 215 -4.13 -5.41 -3.75
N THR A 216 -4.27 -6.54 -3.05
CA THR A 216 -3.54 -7.77 -3.40
C THR A 216 -3.98 -8.31 -4.77
N GLY A 217 -5.28 -8.28 -5.08
CA GLY A 217 -5.81 -8.67 -6.39
C GLY A 217 -5.29 -7.78 -7.53
N VAL A 218 -5.31 -6.46 -7.32
CA VAL A 218 -4.75 -5.47 -8.26
C VAL A 218 -3.25 -5.68 -8.44
N ALA A 219 -2.52 -5.86 -7.34
CA ALA A 219 -1.07 -6.10 -7.36
C ALA A 219 -0.72 -7.34 -8.18
N LEU A 220 -1.48 -8.42 -8.05
CA LEU A 220 -1.31 -9.64 -8.83
C LEU A 220 -1.63 -9.40 -10.31
N ALA A 221 -2.76 -8.77 -10.62
CA ALA A 221 -3.15 -8.47 -12.00
C ALA A 221 -2.09 -7.61 -12.71
N ALA A 222 -1.61 -6.56 -12.03
CA ALA A 222 -0.55 -5.70 -12.56
C ALA A 222 0.82 -6.40 -12.59
N ALA A 223 1.14 -7.28 -11.64
CA ALA A 223 2.36 -8.10 -11.71
C ALA A 223 2.35 -9.06 -12.90
N LEU A 224 1.18 -9.56 -13.31
CA LEU A 224 1.04 -10.47 -14.46
C LEU A 224 0.95 -9.76 -15.81
N THR A 225 0.49 -8.51 -15.85
CA THR A 225 0.23 -7.77 -17.10
C THR A 225 1.16 -6.58 -17.29
N LEU A 226 1.21 -5.68 -16.31
CA LEU A 226 1.96 -4.43 -16.37
C LEU A 226 3.46 -4.64 -16.23
N VAL A 227 3.92 -5.50 -15.31
CA VAL A 227 5.36 -5.73 -15.09
C VAL A 227 6.04 -6.33 -16.32
N PRO A 228 5.51 -7.37 -17.00
CA PRO A 228 6.07 -7.86 -18.26
C PRO A 228 6.10 -6.80 -19.37
N ALA A 229 5.05 -5.99 -19.49
CA ALA A 229 4.99 -4.91 -20.48
C ALA A 229 6.03 -3.82 -20.19
N ALA A 230 6.18 -3.43 -18.93
CA ALA A 230 7.19 -2.46 -18.51
C ALA A 230 8.62 -3.00 -18.73
N LEU A 231 8.87 -4.28 -18.43
CA LEU A 231 10.16 -4.90 -18.72
C LEU A 231 10.48 -4.88 -20.23
N ALA A 232 9.50 -5.19 -21.08
CA ALA A 232 9.68 -5.14 -22.52
C ALA A 232 9.96 -3.72 -23.05
N ALA A 233 9.39 -2.69 -22.41
CA ALA A 233 9.60 -1.30 -22.81
C ALA A 233 10.95 -0.72 -22.33
N PHE A 234 11.37 -1.06 -21.10
CA PHE A 234 12.53 -0.42 -20.44
C PHE A 234 13.82 -1.25 -20.48
N ASP A 235 13.76 -2.58 -20.63
CA ASP A 235 14.94 -3.43 -20.86
C ASP A 235 15.22 -3.55 -22.36
N GLN A 236 15.70 -2.46 -22.96
CA GLN A 236 16.16 -2.48 -24.35
C GLN A 236 17.53 -3.15 -24.44
N ASP A 237 17.66 -4.07 -25.39
CA ASP A 237 18.91 -4.72 -25.74
C ASP A 237 19.90 -3.70 -26.35
N GLU A 238 20.92 -3.30 -25.59
CA GLU A 238 22.06 -2.53 -26.10
C GLU A 238 22.79 -3.24 -27.25
N THR A 239 22.54 -4.53 -27.46
CA THR A 239 23.11 -5.33 -28.55
C THR A 239 22.55 -4.96 -29.92
N SER A 240 21.39 -4.30 -30.02
CA SER A 240 20.84 -3.88 -31.32
C SER A 240 21.59 -2.69 -31.95
N CYS A 241 22.42 -1.98 -31.20
CA CYS A 241 23.30 -0.93 -31.75
C CYS A 241 24.70 -1.43 -32.16
N ARG A 242 25.00 -2.73 -32.04
CA ARG A 242 26.29 -3.30 -32.47
C ARG A 242 26.23 -4.16 -33.72
N PHE A 243 25.07 -4.26 -34.38
CA PHE A 243 24.86 -5.12 -35.55
C PHE A 243 24.40 -4.36 -36.80
N THR A 244 24.74 -3.07 -36.91
CA THR A 244 24.58 -2.27 -38.15
C THR A 244 25.90 -1.62 -38.58
N GLY A 245 27.00 -2.34 -38.42
CA GLY A 245 28.29 -1.98 -39.00
C GLY A 245 29.15 -3.23 -39.18
N SER A 246 29.30 -3.69 -40.43
CA SER A 246 30.11 -4.84 -40.83
C SER A 246 29.49 -6.24 -40.62
N MET A 247 28.36 -6.50 -41.29
CA MET A 247 28.05 -7.85 -41.77
C MET A 247 27.86 -7.82 -43.28
N SER A 248 28.94 -7.56 -44.02
CA SER A 248 29.05 -8.07 -45.38
C SER A 248 29.60 -9.50 -45.29
N ARG A 249 28.85 -10.43 -45.89
CA ARG A 249 29.16 -11.86 -46.12
C ARG A 249 28.99 -12.80 -44.94
N TRP A 250 27.81 -13.39 -44.86
CA TRP A 250 27.70 -14.85 -44.83
C TRP A 250 26.67 -15.30 -45.88
N PRO A 251 27.03 -16.16 -46.84
CA PRO A 251 26.11 -16.63 -47.88
C PRO A 251 25.15 -17.70 -47.33
N CYS A 252 23.95 -17.75 -47.90
CA CYS A 252 22.94 -18.77 -47.61
C CYS A 252 23.45 -20.19 -47.95
N PRO A 253 23.03 -21.22 -47.21
CA PRO A 253 23.39 -22.60 -47.51
C PRO A 253 22.41 -23.18 -48.53
N SER A 254 22.70 -23.01 -49.82
CA SER A 254 22.11 -23.84 -50.87
C SER A 254 22.99 -23.82 -52.11
N ASP A 255 24.00 -24.69 -52.18
CA ASP A 255 24.22 -25.49 -53.39
C ASP A 255 25.24 -26.62 -53.18
N ARG A 256 24.76 -27.83 -53.43
CA ARG A 256 25.37 -28.94 -54.17
C ARG A 256 26.90 -29.01 -54.27
N GLY A 257 27.43 -30.14 -53.80
CA GLY A 257 28.13 -31.11 -54.66
C GLY A 257 29.53 -30.79 -55.19
N ASN A 258 30.44 -31.73 -54.95
CA ASN A 258 31.62 -32.07 -55.75
C ASN A 258 32.75 -31.03 -55.93
N ALA A 259 33.89 -31.34 -55.28
CA ALA A 259 35.28 -31.35 -55.80
C ALA A 259 36.22 -31.29 -54.57
N MET A 260 36.86 -32.36 -54.10
CA MET A 260 38.01 -33.09 -54.66
C MET A 260 39.04 -32.23 -55.41
N ARG A 261 40.31 -32.32 -54.96
CA ARG A 261 41.60 -31.88 -55.57
C ARG A 261 41.94 -30.39 -55.38
N CYS A 262 43.17 -29.95 -55.11
CA CYS A 262 44.49 -30.59 -55.03
C CYS A 262 45.50 -29.63 -54.33
N SER A 263 46.53 -30.23 -53.72
CA SER A 263 47.96 -29.85 -53.72
C SER A 263 48.44 -28.45 -53.28
N SER A 264 49.13 -28.45 -52.12
CA SER A 264 50.51 -27.97 -51.87
C SER A 264 51.11 -26.75 -52.60
N ALA A 265 51.70 -25.90 -51.74
CA ALA A 265 53.01 -25.20 -51.86
C ALA A 265 53.08 -23.96 -52.78
N PRO A 266 54.05 -23.03 -52.56
CA PRO A 266 55.18 -23.04 -51.61
C PRO A 266 55.02 -22.16 -50.36
#